data_AF-A0A7V7UTK3-F1
#
_entry.id   AF-A0A7V7UTK3-F1
#
_cell.length_a   1.000
_cell.length_b   1.000
_cell.length_c   1.000
_cell.angle_alpha   90.00
_cell.angle_beta   90.00
_cell.angle_gamma   90.00
#
_symmetry.space_group_name_H-M   'P 1'
#
loop_
_entity.id
_entity.type
_entity.pdbx_description
1 polymer ?
#
loop_
_entity_poly.entity_id
_entity_poly.type
_entity_poly.pdbx_seq_one_letter_code
_entity_poly.pdbx_strand_id
1 'polypeptide(L)' 'MDFVIFQHGEVAGKVTKEWFTWGDSYKVQVLKEEMETIVIALVIAIDCVKSDQAAASSAAGAD' A
#
# COMPACT_ATOMS: atom_id res chain seq x y z
N MET A 1 -6.12 2.85 -0.97
CA MET A 1 -5.03 3.61 -1.61
C MET A 1 -4.70 2.92 -2.89
N ASP A 2 -4.51 3.68 -3.97
CA ASP A 2 -4.19 3.13 -5.28
C ASP A 2 -2.88 3.76 -5.77
N PHE A 3 -1.89 2.94 -6.12
CA PHE A 3 -0.58 3.41 -6.53
C PHE A 3 0.14 2.44 -7.46
N VAL A 4 1.14 2.96 -8.17
CA VAL A 4 1.97 2.22 -9.13
C VAL A 4 3.42 2.27 -8.66
N ILE A 5 4.09 1.12 -8.69
CA ILE A 5 5.50 0.99 -8.31
C ILE A 5 6.32 0.94 -9.58
N PHE A 6 7.33 1.81 -9.65
CA PHE A 6 8.26 1.89 -10.78
C PHE A 6 9.64 1.39 -10.38
N GLN A 7 10.27 0.62 -11.27
CA GLN A 7 11.67 0.23 -11.19
C GLN A 7 12.37 0.78 -12.43
N HIS A 8 13.30 1.73 -12.25
CA HIS A 8 14.02 2.39 -13.35
C HIS A 8 13.11 2.99 -14.44
N GLY A 9 11.94 3.51 -14.05
CA GLY A 9 10.97 4.10 -14.98
C GLY A 9 9.98 3.10 -15.61
N GLU A 10 10.16 1.80 -15.39
CA GLU A 10 9.22 0.76 -15.83
C GLU A 10 8.27 0.34 -14.71
N VAL A 11 7.04 -0.04 -15.06
CA VAL A 11 6.07 -0.50 -14.06
C VAL A 11 6.48 -1.87 -13.53
N ALA A 12 6.77 -1.97 -12.24
CA ALA A 12 7.11 -3.20 -11.54
C ALA A 12 5.91 -3.80 -10.80
N GLY A 13 4.96 -2.97 -10.37
CA GLY A 13 3.74 -3.43 -9.73
C GLY A 13 2.65 -2.39 -9.64
N LYS A 14 1.44 -2.84 -9.35
CA LYS A 14 0.24 -2.01 -9.16
C LYS A 14 -0.51 -2.47 -7.92
N VAL A 15 -0.98 -1.52 -7.14
CA VAL A 15 -1.75 -1.78 -5.92
C VAL A 15 -3.08 -1.05 -6.03
N THR A 16 -4.17 -1.78 -5.82
CA THR A 16 -5.53 -1.25 -5.79
C THR A 16 -6.24 -1.72 -4.54
N LYS A 17 -6.99 -0.83 -3.88
CA LYS A 17 -7.82 -1.21 -2.74
C LYS A 17 -9.07 -1.97 -3.21
N GLU A 18 -9.26 -3.19 -2.70
CA GLU A 18 -10.45 -3.99 -2.95
C GLU A 18 -11.42 -3.80 -1.77
N TRP A 19 -12.67 -3.43 -2.07
CA TRP A 19 -13.70 -3.15 -1.06
C TRP A 19 -14.62 -4.35 -0.88
N PHE A 20 -14.12 -5.46 -0.32
CA PHE A 20 -14.98 -6.64 -0.11
C PHE A 20 -14.73 -7.48 1.15
N THR A 21 -13.99 -6.98 2.16
CA THR A 21 -13.79 -7.71 3.44
C THR A 21 -13.86 -6.78 4.66
N TRP A 22 -14.05 -7.35 5.85
CA TRP A 22 -13.83 -6.64 7.11
C TRP A 22 -12.32 -6.33 7.24
N GLY A 23 -11.92 -5.12 6.85
CA GLY A 23 -10.53 -4.65 6.91
C GLY A 23 -10.07 -3.97 5.60
N ASP A 24 -8.81 -3.54 5.57
CA ASP A 24 -8.17 -3.04 4.36
C ASP A 24 -7.64 -4.20 3.52
N SER A 25 -8.33 -4.51 2.42
CA SER A 25 -7.89 -5.48 1.42
C SER A 25 -7.25 -4.79 0.23
N TYR A 26 -6.09 -5.30 -0.19
CA TYR A 26 -5.35 -4.78 -1.33
C TYR A 26 -5.09 -5.88 -2.35
N LYS A 27 -5.37 -5.57 -3.61
CA LYS A 27 -4.93 -6.38 -4.74
C LYS A 27 -3.58 -5.85 -5.20
N VAL A 28 -2.58 -6.71 -5.16
CA VAL A 28 -1.22 -6.41 -5.60
C VAL A 28 -0.93 -7.19 -6.87
N GLN A 29 -0.69 -6.48 -7.96
CA GLN A 29 -0.20 -7.06 -9.20
C GLN A 29 1.31 -6.85 -9.28
N VAL A 30 2.06 -7.94 -9.38
CA VAL A 30 3.51 -7.94 -9.61
C VAL A 30 3.75 -8.28 -11.08
N LEU A 31 4.48 -7.42 -11.81
CA LEU A 31 4.75 -7.61 -13.24
C LEU A 31 6.12 -8.24 -13.51
N LYS A 32 7.02 -8.22 -12.52
CA LYS A 32 8.35 -8.83 -12.56
C LYS A 32 8.48 -9.75 -11.35
N GLU A 33 8.61 -11.05 -11.57
CA GLU A 33 8.60 -12.07 -10.50
C GLU A 33 9.71 -11.81 -9.48
N GLU A 34 10.88 -11.38 -9.92
CA GLU A 34 12.01 -11.01 -9.06
C GLU A 34 11.73 -9.82 -8.13
N MET A 35 10.67 -9.05 -8.41
CA MET A 35 10.25 -7.90 -7.61
C MET A 35 9.16 -8.23 -6.59
N GLU A 36 8.64 -9.47 -6.56
CA GLU A 36 7.48 -9.84 -5.73
C GLU A 36 7.69 -9.48 -4.26
N THR A 37 8.77 -9.95 -3.65
CA THR A 37 9.06 -9.70 -2.23
C THR A 37 9.20 -8.20 -1.93
N ILE A 38 9.87 -7.45 -2.82
CA ILE A 38 10.09 -6.01 -2.65
C ILE A 38 8.78 -5.24 -2.77
N VAL A 39 7.95 -5.58 -3.75
CA VAL A 39 6.65 -4.95 -3.96
C VAL A 39 5.77 -5.17 -2.74
N ILE A 40 5.68 -6.40 -2.22
CA ILE A 40 4.90 -6.71 -1.03
C ILE A 40 5.41 -5.96 0.20
N ALA A 41 6.73 -5.93 0.44
CA ALA A 41 7.31 -5.18 1.55
C ALA A 41 7.00 -3.67 1.48
N LEU A 42 7.02 -3.08 0.29
CA LEU A 42 6.63 -1.69 0.08
C LEU A 42 5.16 -1.44 0.41
N VAL A 43 4.25 -2.33 -0.02
CA VAL A 43 2.82 -2.20 0.30
C VAL A 43 2.62 -2.19 1.82
N ILE A 44 3.24 -3.13 2.54
CA ILE A 44 3.14 -3.24 4.00
C ILE A 44 3.67 -1.97 4.68
N ALA A 45 4.86 -1.51 4.29
CA ALA A 45 5.47 -0.32 4.88
C ALA A 45 4.61 0.94 4.68
N ILE A 46 4.02 1.10 3.48
CA ILE A 46 3.13 2.22 3.19
C ILE A 46 1.86 2.14 4.04
N ASP A 47 1.28 0.94 4.20
CA ASP A 47 0.07 0.73 4.99
C ASP A 47 0.29 1.08 6.47
N CYS A 48 1.40 0.64 7.07
CA CYS A 48 1.75 1.00 8.44
C CYS A 48 1.84 2.51 8.64
N VAL A 49 2.59 3.22 7.78
CA VAL A 49 2.74 4.69 7.88
C VAL A 49 1.40 5.40 7.75
N LYS A 50 0.50 4.88 6.91
CA LYS A 50 -0.82 5.46 6.69
C LYS A 50 -1.78 5.22 7.84
N SER A 51 -1.70 4.04 8.46
CA SER A 51 -2.41 3.74 9.71
C SER A 51 -1.95 4.68 10.82
N ASP A 52 -0.64 4.85 10.99
CA ASP A 52 -0.06 5.76 11.99
C ASP A 52 -0.50 7.22 11.74
N GLN A 53 -0.49 7.67 10.49
CA GLN A 53 -0.97 9.00 10.10
C GLN A 53 -2.46 9.20 10.44
N ALA A 54 -3.30 8.19 10.19
CA ALA A 54 -4.72 8.24 10.51
C ALA A 54 -4.95 8.27 12.03
N ALA A 55 -4.19 7.49 12.79
CA ALA A 55 -4.25 7.47 14.26
C ALA A 55 -3.84 8.84 14.85
N ALA A 56 -2.73 9.42 14.38
CA ALA A 56 -2.27 10.74 14.81
C ALA A 56 -3.28 11.86 14.48
N SER A 57 -3.89 11.81 13.29
CA SER A 57 -4.91 12.78 12.86
C SER A 57 -6.17 12.68 13.72
N SER A 58 -6.53 11.47 14.16
CA SER A 58 -7.70 11.24 15.02
C SER A 58 -7.48 11.77 16.45
N ALA A 59 -6.25 11.72 16.95
CA ALA A 59 -5.89 12.25 18.27
C ALA A 59 -5.90 13.79 18.31
N ALA A 60 -5.48 14.47 17.24
CA ALA A 60 -5.42 15.93 17.18
C ALA A 60 -6.80 16.63 17.12
N GLY A 61 -7.86 15.90 16.76
CA GLY A 61 -9.23 16.42 16.72
C GLY A 61 -10.02 16.24 18.02
N ALA A 62 -9.40 15.72 19.07
CA ALA A 62 -10.05 15.39 20.35
C ALA A 62 -9.82 16.44 21.46
N ASP A 63 -9.09 17.53 21.18
CA ASP A 63 -8.85 18.68 22.07
C ASP A 63 -9.84 19.83 21.82
#